data_AF-A0A7J5EBA8-F1
#
_entry.id   AF-A0A7J5EBA8-F1
#
_cell.length_a   1.000
_cell.length_b   1.000
_cell.length_c   1.000
_cell.angle_alpha   90.00
_cell.angle_beta   90.00
_cell.angle_gamma   90.00
#
_symmetry.space_group_name_H-M   'P 1'
#
loop_
_entity.id
_entity.type
_entity.pdbx_description
1 polymer ?
#
loop_
_entity_poly.entity_id
_entity_poly.type
_entity_poly.pdbx_seq_one_letter_code
_entity_poly.pdbx_strand_id
1 'polypeptide(L)'
;MKKTPLVLIIISLLLSAVNLSAQEFKATVDKTTVGQYERFRVYFTFENVNANNVKNFRGPDFKGFQILSGPNQSTSMQIIN
;
A
#
# COMPACT_ATOMS: atom_id res chain seq x y z
N MET A 1 -35.37 16.68 -29.76
CA MET A 1 -34.97 16.84 -28.34
C MET A 1 -34.81 15.47 -27.65
N LYS A 2 -33.82 14.65 -28.06
CA LYS A 2 -33.57 13.31 -27.46
C LYS A 2 -32.10 13.07 -27.03
N LYS A 3 -31.24 14.10 -27.11
CA LYS A 3 -29.79 13.96 -26.84
C LYS A 3 -29.41 14.10 -25.36
N THR A 4 -30.24 14.78 -24.56
CA THR A 4 -30.04 14.92 -23.11
C THR A 4 -29.99 13.58 -22.34
N PRO A 5 -30.85 12.57 -22.59
CA PRO A 5 -30.73 11.29 -21.89
C PRO A 5 -29.47 10.51 -22.30
N LEU A 6 -29.03 10.62 -23.56
CA LEU A 6 -27.81 9.96 -24.03
C LEU A 6 -26.56 10.55 -23.39
N VAL A 7 -26.50 11.87 -23.23
CA VAL A 7 -25.41 12.53 -22.51
C VAL A 7 -25.36 12.10 -21.04
N LEU A 8 -26.52 11.99 -20.38
CA LEU A 8 -26.60 11.48 -19.00
C LEU A 8 -26.13 10.02 -18.86
N ILE A 9 -26.46 9.16 -19.81
CA ILE A 9 -26.02 7.75 -19.82
C ILE A 9 -24.49 7.66 -20.02
N ILE A 10 -23.93 8.46 -20.93
CA ILE A 10 -22.48 8.50 -21.16
C ILE A 10 -21.74 8.97 -19.91
N ILE A 11 -22.26 10.01 -19.24
CA ILE A 11 -21.71 10.51 -17.98
C ILE A 11 -21.78 9.41 -16.91
N SER A 12 -22.92 8.74 -16.75
CA SER A 12 -23.07 7.64 -15.78
C SER A 12 -22.09 6.49 -16.01
N LEU A 13 -21.85 6.13 -17.28
CA LEU A 13 -20.90 5.07 -17.64
C LEU A 13 -19.45 5.48 -17.31
N LEU A 14 -19.08 6.72 -17.61
CA LEU A 14 -17.76 7.27 -17.26
C LEU A 14 -17.51 7.30 -15.74
N LEU A 15 -18.54 7.61 -14.94
CA LEU A 15 -18.44 7.60 -13.48
C LEU A 15 -18.33 6.18 -12.89
N SER A 16 -18.86 5.14 -13.57
CA SER A 16 -18.67 3.76 -13.11
C SER A 16 -17.28 3.17 -13.38
N ALA A 17 -16.50 3.78 -14.29
CA ALA A 17 -15.16 3.30 -14.65
C ALA A 17 -14.07 3.71 -13.64
N VAL A 18 -14.32 4.72 -12.80
CA VAL A 18 -13.40 5.14 -11.73
C VAL A 18 -13.54 4.22 -10.53
N ASN A 19 -13.01 3.01 -10.66
CA ASN A 19 -12.68 2.19 -9.50
C ASN A 19 -11.51 2.85 -8.77
N LEU A 20 -11.81 3.71 -7.79
CA LEU A 20 -10.82 4.15 -6.81
C LEU A 20 -10.53 2.96 -5.89
N SER A 21 -9.62 2.07 -6.30
CA SER A 21 -9.06 1.11 -5.36
C SER A 21 -8.28 1.90 -4.31
N ALA A 22 -8.72 1.85 -3.05
CA ALA A 22 -8.01 2.47 -1.95
C ALA A 22 -6.57 1.94 -1.94
N GLN A 23 -5.60 2.86 -2.01
CA GLN A 23 -4.20 2.56 -1.74
C GLN A 23 -4.01 2.66 -0.24
N GLU A 24 -3.54 1.60 0.38
CA GLU A 24 -3.23 1.62 1.81
C GLU A 24 -1.73 1.37 2.02
N PHE A 25 -1.15 2.20 2.88
CA PHE A 25 0.21 2.08 3.35
C PHE A 25 0.19 2.01 4.87
N LYS A 26 0.74 0.93 5.42
CA LYS A 26 0.86 0.71 6.86
C LYS A 26 2.33 0.64 7.26
N ALA A 27 2.70 1.41 8.28
CA ALA A 27 3.96 1.24 9.00
C ALA A 27 3.65 0.70 10.39
N THR A 28 4.18 -0.48 10.72
CA THR A 28 3.93 -1.13 12.00
C THR A 28 5.22 -1.60 12.64
N VAL A 29 5.16 -1.91 13.93
CA VAL A 29 6.27 -2.45 14.70
C VAL A 29 5.77 -3.65 15.49
N ASP A 30 6.61 -4.67 15.67
CA ASP A 30 6.25 -5.81 16.52
C ASP A 30 6.25 -5.45 18.03
N LYS A 31 7.03 -4.45 18.43
CA LYS A 31 7.12 -3.95 19.81
C LYS A 31 7.29 -2.43 19.84
N THR A 32 6.45 -1.74 20.61
CA THR A 32 6.55 -0.30 20.83
C THR A 32 7.37 0.06 22.06
N THR A 33 7.44 -0.83 23.04
CA THR A 33 8.28 -0.71 24.24
C THR A 33 9.37 -1.76 24.16
N VAL A 34 10.63 -1.33 24.22
CA VAL A 34 11.81 -2.20 24.09
C VAL A 34 12.85 -1.86 25.16
N GLY A 35 13.53 -2.88 25.67
CA GLY A 35 14.68 -2.71 26.55
C GLY A 35 15.93 -2.26 25.78
N GLN A 36 16.94 -1.78 26.52
CA GLN A 36 18.24 -1.50 25.93
C GLN A 36 18.83 -2.78 25.32
N TYR A 37 19.36 -2.67 24.09
CA TYR A 37 19.89 -3.79 23.28
C TYR A 37 18.88 -4.84 22.82
N GLU A 38 17.58 -4.62 23.06
CA GLU A 38 16.54 -5.52 22.55
C GLU A 38 16.32 -5.31 21.04
N ARG A 39 16.08 -6.42 20.34
CA ARG A 39 15.77 -6.40 18.91
C ARG A 39 14.26 -6.31 18.70
N PHE A 40 13.86 -5.46 17.77
CA PHE A 40 12.49 -5.32 17.28
C PHE A 40 12.50 -5.14 15.76
N ARG A 41 11.35 -5.24 15.13
CA ARG A 41 11.19 -5.17 13.68
C ARG A 41 10.17 -4.13 13.29
N VAL A 42 10.50 -3.40 12.24
CA VAL A 42 9.61 -2.44 11.59
C VAL A 42 9.13 -3.04 10.28
N TYR A 43 7.83 -2.97 10.03
CA TYR A 43 7.19 -3.46 8.83
C TYR A 43 6.60 -2.30 8.04
N PHE A 44 6.76 -2.37 6.72
CA PHE A 44 6.13 -1.46 5.77
C PHE A 44 5.29 -2.30 4.82
N THR A 45 3.97 -2.12 4.87
CA THR A 45 3.01 -2.89 4.09
C THR A 45 2.33 -1.96 3.08
N PHE A 46 2.31 -2.40 1.83
CA PHE A 46 1.63 -1.73 0.73
C PHE A 46 0.48 -2.61 0.27
N GLU A 47 -0.74 -2.12 0.36
CA GLU A 47 -1.94 -2.84 -0.08
C GLU A 47 -2.58 -2.07 -1.25
N ASN A 48 -2.49 -2.64 -2.45
CA ASN A 48 -3.18 -2.19 -3.67
C ASN A 48 -3.06 -3.27 -4.77
N VAL A 49 -3.89 -3.17 -5.82
CA VAL A 49 -3.78 -3.95 -7.07
C VAL A 49 -2.36 -3.92 -7.66
N ASN A 50 -1.65 -2.81 -7.50
CA ASN A 50 -0.29 -2.62 -8.00
C ASN A 50 0.80 -2.81 -6.93
N ALA A 51 0.51 -3.40 -5.77
CA ALA A 51 1.51 -3.59 -4.70
C ALA A 51 2.75 -4.38 -5.16
N ASN A 52 2.58 -5.31 -6.10
CA ASN A 52 3.69 -6.07 -6.71
C ASN A 52 4.65 -5.18 -7.53
N ASN A 53 4.20 -3.99 -7.94
CA ASN A 53 4.99 -3.03 -8.72
C ASN A 53 5.73 -2.01 -7.85
N VAL A 54 5.66 -2.12 -6.52
CA VAL A 54 6.42 -1.26 -5.62
C VAL A 54 7.91 -1.55 -5.79
N LYS A 55 8.64 -0.55 -6.29
CA LYS A 55 10.08 -0.59 -6.52
C LYS A 55 10.75 0.58 -5.82
N ASN A 56 12.04 0.44 -5.52
CA ASN A 56 12.87 1.51 -4.95
C ASN A 56 12.32 2.12 -3.65
N PHE A 57 11.66 1.32 -2.80
CA PHE A 57 11.24 1.79 -1.49
C PHE A 57 12.46 2.26 -0.69
N ARG A 58 12.35 3.45 -0.10
CA ARG A 58 13.35 4.03 0.79
C ARG A 58 12.68 4.25 2.15
N GLY A 59 13.07 3.46 3.13
CA GLY A 59 12.63 3.63 4.51
C GLY A 59 13.22 4.89 5.15
N PRO A 60 12.71 5.28 6.32
CA PRO A 60 13.31 6.35 7.13
C PRO A 60 14.70 5.94 7.63
N ASP A 61 15.48 6.93 8.06
CA ASP A 61 16.74 6.70 8.78
C ASP A 61 16.45 6.31 10.23
N PHE A 62 16.98 5.17 10.68
CA PHE A 62 16.81 4.64 12.04
C PHE A 62 17.91 5.16 12.98
N LYS A 63 18.02 6.50 13.10
CA LYS A 63 19.03 7.13 13.95
C LYS A 63 18.93 6.64 15.40
N GLY A 64 20.08 6.31 15.99
CA GLY A 64 20.17 5.78 17.35
C GLY A 64 19.90 4.28 17.47
N PHE A 65 19.55 3.59 16.37
CA PHE A 65 19.42 2.15 16.33
C PHE A 65 20.46 1.54 15.38
N GLN A 66 20.92 0.33 15.71
CA GLN A 66 21.75 -0.45 14.81
C GLN A 66 20.87 -1.30 13.90
N ILE A 67 20.98 -1.10 12.59
CA ILE A 67 20.28 -1.93 11.60
C ILE A 67 21.00 -3.27 11.50
N LEU A 68 20.29 -4.35 11.85
CA LEU A 68 20.84 -5.71 11.82
C LEU A 68 20.54 -6.47 10.52
N SER A 69 19.48 -6.08 9.78
CA SER A 69 19.01 -6.76 8.56
C SER A 69 18.07 -5.87 7.75
N GLY A 70 17.87 -6.23 6.48
CA GLY A 70 16.83 -5.68 5.60
C GLY A 70 17.32 -4.58 4.63
N PRO A 71 16.41 -4.01 3.82
CA PRO A 71 14.98 -4.33 3.74
C PRO A 71 14.74 -5.73 3.15
N ASN A 72 13.95 -6.55 3.84
CA ASN A 72 13.53 -7.86 3.34
C ASN A 72 12.12 -7.72 2.75
N GLN A 73 11.97 -8.04 1.46
CA GLN A 73 10.70 -7.92 0.75
C GLN A 73 9.98 -9.27 0.69
N SER A 74 8.67 -9.25 0.93
CA SER A 74 7.78 -10.39 0.71
C SER A 74 6.52 -9.89 0.00
N THR A 75 6.02 -10.67 -0.94
CA THR A 75 4.80 -10.37 -1.72
C THR A 75 3.83 -11.54 -1.59
N SER A 76 2.59 -11.26 -1.23
CA SER A 76 1.51 -12.24 -1.20
C SER A 76 0.51 -11.92 -2.31
N MET A 77 0.27 -12.86 -3.21
CA MET A 77 -0.70 -12.72 -4.29
C MET A 77 -1.90 -13.63 -4.04
N GLN A 78 -3.10 -13.07 -4.12
CA GLN A 78 -4.35 -13.81 -4.11
C GLN A 78 -4.98 -13.73 -5.51
N ILE A 79 -5.17 -14.89 -6.14
CA ILE A 79 -5.91 -15.02 -7.39
C ILE A 79 -7.31 -15.47 -7.01
N ILE A 80 -8.32 -14.66 -7.32
CA ILE A 80 -9.74 -15.00 -7.16
C ILE A 80 -10.23 -15.54 -8.51
N ASN A 81 -10.93 -16.69 -8.49
CA ASN A 81 -11.45 -17.39 -9.66
C ASN A 81 -12.89 -16.98 -10.01
#